data_AF-A0A839HAI3-F1
#
_entry.id   AF-A0A839HAI3-F1
#
_cell.length_a   1.000
_cell.length_b   1.000
_cell.length_c   1.000
_cell.angle_alpha   90.00
_cell.angle_beta   90.00
_cell.angle_gamma   90.00
#
_symmetry.space_group_name_H-M   'P 1'
#
loop_
_entity.id
_entity.type
_entity.pdbx_description
1 polymer ?
#
loop_
_entity_poly.entity_id
_entity_poly.type
_entity_poly.pdbx_seq_one_letter_code
_entity_poly.pdbx_strand_id
1 'polypeptide(L)'
;MKIQDQINYVNNSLSIIKSKVKAVFGVNLNIDEINLSAPTKHNSFYSSYVIDAEQEVARVVDRLTDQLQRQNIIKNVDTLDDWDDAKRFLDFVVDKLQKY
;
A
#
# COMPACT_ATOMS: atom_id res chain seq x y z
N MET A 1 -9.96 10.60 10.16
CA MET A 1 -8.60 10.56 9.58
C MET A 1 -8.71 11.15 8.18
N LYS A 2 -7.78 12.01 7.74
CA LYS A 2 -7.87 12.59 6.38
C LYS A 2 -7.33 11.58 5.37
N ILE A 3 -7.86 11.56 4.13
CA ILE A 3 -7.36 10.70 3.04
C ILE A 3 -5.84 10.86 2.86
N GLN A 4 -5.32 12.08 2.95
CA GLN A 4 -3.89 12.33 2.88
C GLN A 4 -3.09 11.59 3.97
N ASP A 5 -3.63 11.48 5.20
CA ASP A 5 -2.98 10.75 6.29
C ASP A 5 -2.93 9.25 5.96
N GLN A 6 -3.99 8.71 5.34
CA GLN A 6 -4.04 7.32 4.88
C GLN A 6 -3.04 7.05 3.76
N ILE A 7 -2.97 7.93 2.75
CA ILE A 7 -1.98 7.85 1.66
C ILE A 7 -0.57 7.88 2.22
N ASN A 8 -0.28 8.82 3.13
CA ASN A 8 1.03 8.94 3.76
C ASN A 8 1.40 7.67 4.54
N TYR A 9 0.44 7.09 5.26
CA TYR A 9 0.64 5.83 5.96
C TYR A 9 0.98 4.69 4.97
N VAL A 10 0.23 4.55 3.87
CA VAL A 10 0.50 3.53 2.85
C VAL A 10 1.89 3.71 2.24
N ASN A 11 2.26 4.93 1.82
CA ASN A 11 3.58 5.22 1.25
C ASN A 11 4.72 4.90 2.23
N ASN A 12 4.56 5.23 3.51
CA ASN A 12 5.54 4.90 4.55
C ASN A 12 5.70 3.38 4.71
N SER A 13 4.58 2.64 4.78
CA SER A 13 4.60 1.18 4.86
C SER A 13 5.26 0.54 3.63
N LEU A 14 4.96 1.03 2.42
CA LEU A 14 5.60 0.57 1.19
C LEU A 14 7.12 0.78 1.21
N SER A 15 7.57 1.95 1.68
CA SER A 15 8.99 2.27 1.80
C SER A 15 9.70 1.31 2.77
N ILE A 16 9.10 1.04 3.93
CA ILE A 16 9.62 0.08 4.90
C ILE A 16 9.70 -1.33 4.30
N ILE A 17 8.64 -1.78 3.64
CA ILE A 17 8.56 -3.11 3.02
C ILE A 17 9.62 -3.25 1.92
N LYS A 18 9.74 -2.28 1.01
CA LYS A 18 10.78 -2.27 -0.04
C LYS A 18 12.17 -2.40 0.56
N SER A 19 12.48 -1.60 1.57
CA SER A 19 13.78 -1.59 2.24
C SER A 19 14.08 -2.95 2.89
N LYS A 20 13.12 -3.49 3.65
CA LYS A 20 13.27 -4.80 4.32
C LYS A 20 13.37 -5.94 3.33
N VAL A 21 12.53 -5.97 2.29
CA VAL A 21 12.56 -7.04 1.28
C VAL A 21 13.89 -7.05 0.53
N LYS A 22 14.43 -5.88 0.20
CA LYS A 22 15.76 -5.77 -0.38
C LYS A 22 16.85 -6.25 0.58
N ALA A 23 16.79 -5.87 1.84
CA ALA A 23 17.78 -6.24 2.83
C ALA A 23 17.79 -7.75 3.16
N VAL A 24 16.61 -8.35 3.29
CA VAL A 24 16.45 -9.75 3.72
C VAL A 24 16.54 -10.72 2.54
N PHE A 25 15.91 -10.39 1.41
CA PHE A 25 15.79 -11.31 0.27
C PHE A 25 16.60 -10.88 -0.96
N GLY A 26 17.24 -9.70 -0.94
CA GLY A 26 17.95 -9.17 -2.10
C GLY A 26 17.06 -8.76 -3.28
N VAL A 27 15.74 -8.70 -3.08
CA VAL A 27 14.75 -8.40 -4.12
C VAL A 27 14.42 -6.91 -4.14
N ASN A 28 14.45 -6.29 -5.32
CA ASN A 28 13.94 -4.92 -5.49
C ASN A 28 12.46 -4.98 -5.92
N LEU A 29 11.58 -4.46 -5.08
CA LEU A 29 10.16 -4.32 -5.42
C LEU A 29 9.94 -3.05 -6.25
N ASN A 30 9.28 -3.21 -7.40
CA ASN A 30 8.99 -2.12 -8.34
C ASN A 30 7.55 -1.65 -8.14
N ILE A 31 7.37 -0.77 -7.16
CA ILE A 31 6.05 -0.25 -6.76
C ILE A 31 6.20 1.25 -6.59
N ASP A 32 5.32 2.04 -7.20
CA ASP A 32 5.39 3.49 -7.10
C ASP A 32 4.69 3.98 -5.83
N GLU A 33 5.09 5.15 -5.35
CA GLU A 33 4.37 5.85 -4.30
C GLU A 33 3.10 6.49 -4.86
N ILE A 34 2.10 6.61 -4.00
CA ILE A 34 0.82 7.21 -4.34
C ILE A 34 0.97 8.72 -4.23
N ASN A 35 0.87 9.40 -5.36
CA ASN A 35 1.03 10.85 -5.46
C ASN A 35 -0.29 11.49 -5.88
N LEU A 36 -1.24 11.55 -4.94
CA LEU A 36 -2.53 12.21 -5.12
C LEU A 36 -2.60 13.42 -4.19
N SER A 37 -2.96 14.57 -4.76
CA SER A 37 -3.11 15.83 -4.03
C SER A 37 -4.58 16.15 -3.81
N ALA A 38 -4.92 16.55 -2.58
CA ALA A 38 -6.29 16.96 -2.26
C ALA A 38 -6.69 18.21 -3.06
N PRO A 39 -7.92 18.27 -3.60
CA PRO A 39 -8.42 19.46 -4.27
C PRO A 39 -8.56 20.63 -3.28
N THR A 40 -8.33 21.85 -3.76
CA THR A 40 -8.40 23.08 -2.93
C THR A 40 -9.81 23.44 -2.45
N LYS A 41 -10.87 22.81 -3.00
CA LYS A 41 -12.27 23.04 -2.61
C LYS A 41 -12.96 21.72 -2.27
N HIS A 42 -13.68 21.69 -1.14
CA HIS A 42 -14.54 20.57 -0.73
C HIS A 42 -15.89 20.64 -1.46
N ASN A 43 -15.95 20.11 -2.68
CA ASN A 43 -17.18 19.95 -3.48
C ASN A 43 -17.14 18.57 -4.19
N SER A 44 -17.84 18.39 -5.31
CA SER A 44 -17.83 17.13 -6.09
C SER A 44 -16.42 16.63 -6.46
N PHE A 45 -15.43 17.52 -6.54
CA PHE A 45 -14.02 17.15 -6.74
C PHE A 45 -13.43 16.40 -5.54
N TYR A 46 -13.92 16.64 -4.33
CA TYR A 46 -13.47 15.94 -3.12
C TYR A 46 -13.97 14.48 -3.08
N SER A 47 -15.23 14.24 -3.45
CA SER A 47 -15.75 12.86 -3.56
C SER A 47 -15.01 12.07 -4.63
N SER A 48 -14.68 12.70 -5.76
CA SER A 48 -13.88 12.08 -6.81
C SER A 48 -12.46 11.76 -6.31
N TYR A 49 -11.83 12.70 -5.60
CA TYR A 49 -10.52 12.49 -4.98
C TYR A 49 -10.48 11.32 -3.98
N VAL A 50 -11.54 11.13 -3.17
CA VAL A 50 -11.62 9.98 -2.25
C VAL A 50 -11.64 8.67 -3.03
N ILE A 51 -12.48 8.57 -4.08
CA ILE A 51 -12.59 7.38 -4.92
C ILE A 51 -11.26 7.11 -5.65
N ASP A 52 -10.64 8.14 -6.21
CA ASP A 52 -9.34 8.02 -6.89
C ASP A 52 -8.26 7.52 -5.92
N ALA A 53 -8.27 7.99 -4.68
CA ALA A 53 -7.34 7.54 -3.65
C ALA A 53 -7.55 6.08 -3.24
N GLU A 54 -8.80 5.66 -3.08
CA GLU A 54 -9.17 4.26 -2.79
C GLU A 54 -8.69 3.32 -3.89
N GLN A 55 -8.99 3.65 -5.15
CA GLN A 55 -8.60 2.84 -6.30
C GLN A 55 -7.09 2.76 -6.45
N GLU A 56 -6.38 3.88 -6.24
CA GLU A 56 -4.94 3.92 -6.40
C GLU A 56 -4.22 3.14 -5.28
N VAL A 57 -4.75 3.18 -4.06
CA VAL A 57 -4.26 2.33 -2.96
C VAL A 57 -4.48 0.86 -3.24
N ALA A 58 -5.71 0.46 -3.59
CA ALA A 58 -6.00 -0.92 -3.94
C ALA A 58 -5.05 -1.42 -5.04
N ARG A 59 -4.89 -0.64 -6.12
CA ARG A 59 -3.99 -0.95 -7.23
C ARG A 59 -2.53 -1.13 -6.80
N VAL A 60 -2.03 -0.28 -5.92
CA VAL A 60 -0.64 -0.32 -5.46
C VAL A 60 -0.41 -1.49 -4.51
N VAL A 61 -1.35 -1.75 -3.61
CA VAL A 61 -1.26 -2.86 -2.66
C VAL A 61 -1.43 -4.21 -3.37
N ASP A 62 -2.31 -4.32 -4.36
CA ASP A 62 -2.42 -5.52 -5.19
C ASP A 62 -1.10 -5.82 -5.92
N ARG A 63 -0.47 -4.79 -6.51
CA ARG A 63 0.87 -4.96 -7.13
C ARG A 63 1.93 -5.39 -6.12
N LEU A 64 1.86 -4.90 -4.88
CA LEU A 64 2.73 -5.36 -3.80
C LEU A 64 2.50 -6.84 -3.51
N THR A 65 1.25 -7.23 -3.29
CA THR A 65 0.83 -8.60 -3.01
C THR A 65 1.33 -9.55 -4.07
N ASP A 66 1.08 -9.24 -5.35
CA ASP A 66 1.54 -10.02 -6.50
C ASP A 66 3.06 -10.21 -6.49
N GLN A 67 3.83 -9.15 -6.27
CA GLN A 67 5.29 -9.24 -6.27
C GLN A 67 5.80 -10.07 -5.09
N LEU A 68 5.24 -9.90 -3.90
CA LEU A 68 5.64 -10.66 -2.71
C LEU A 68 5.26 -12.15 -2.85
N GLN A 69 4.11 -12.47 -3.44
CA GLN A 69 3.68 -13.85 -3.70
C GLN A 69 4.55 -14.53 -4.75
N ARG A 70 4.87 -13.85 -5.87
CA ARG A 70 5.77 -14.38 -6.91
C ARG A 70 7.16 -14.73 -6.37
N GLN A 71 7.61 -14.01 -5.35
CA GLN A 71 8.88 -14.24 -4.67
C GLN A 71 8.76 -15.23 -3.49
N ASN A 72 7.58 -15.83 -3.29
CA ASN A 72 7.26 -16.73 -2.17
C ASN A 72 7.52 -16.14 -0.77
N ILE A 73 7.50 -14.81 -0.64
CA ILE A 73 7.71 -14.09 0.64
C ILE A 73 6.43 -14.17 1.49
N ILE A 74 5.27 -14.02 0.86
CA ILE A 74 3.96 -14.19 1.49
C ILE A 74 3.15 -15.28 0.77
N LYS A 75 2.16 -15.83 1.48
CA LYS A 75 1.18 -16.77 0.89
C LYS A 75 0.03 -15.98 0.26
N ASN A 76 -0.81 -16.65 -0.53
CA ASN A 76 -2.02 -16.05 -1.09
C ASN A 76 -2.83 -15.36 0.01
N VAL A 77 -3.21 -14.11 -0.27
CA VAL A 77 -4.04 -13.27 0.59
C VAL A 77 -5.30 -12.95 -0.19
N ASP A 78 -6.43 -12.87 0.53
CA ASP A 78 -7.71 -12.49 -0.05
C ASP A 78 -7.65 -11.07 -0.64
N THR A 79 -8.58 -10.80 -1.56
CA THR A 79 -8.76 -9.48 -2.18
C THR A 79 -8.94 -8.40 -1.11
N LEU A 80 -8.32 -7.25 -1.32
CA LEU A 80 -8.38 -6.12 -0.38
C LEU A 80 -9.44 -5.15 -0.86
N ASP A 81 -10.58 -5.14 -0.18
CA ASP A 81 -11.78 -4.42 -0.63
C ASP A 81 -11.85 -2.98 -0.10
N ASP A 82 -11.12 -2.66 0.99
CA ASP A 82 -11.13 -1.33 1.61
C ASP A 82 -9.77 -0.89 2.22
N TRP A 83 -9.75 0.33 2.74
CA TRP A 83 -8.59 0.94 3.40
C TRP A 83 -8.10 0.18 4.63
N ASP A 84 -9.02 -0.36 5.43
CA ASP A 84 -8.68 -1.02 6.67
C ASP A 84 -8.05 -2.38 6.38
N ASP A 85 -8.53 -3.08 5.36
CA ASP A 85 -7.93 -4.32 4.87
C ASP A 85 -6.56 -4.08 4.25
N ALA A 86 -6.41 -3.04 3.41
CA ALA A 86 -5.11 -2.63 2.89
C ALA A 86 -4.11 -2.33 4.02
N LYS A 87 -4.56 -1.62 5.07
CA LYS A 87 -3.73 -1.33 6.23
C LYS A 87 -3.34 -2.58 7.00
N ARG A 88 -4.30 -3.45 7.33
CA ARG A 88 -4.05 -4.71 8.04
C ARG A 88 -3.07 -5.59 7.28
N PHE A 89 -3.19 -5.65 5.95
CA PHE A 89 -2.28 -6.38 5.11
C PHE A 89 -0.86 -5.80 5.16
N LEU A 90 -0.71 -4.47 5.03
CA LEU A 90 0.59 -3.81 5.11
C LEU A 90 1.26 -4.04 6.48
N ASP A 91 0.51 -3.88 7.58
CA ASP A 91 0.99 -4.16 8.94
C ASP A 91 1.42 -5.64 9.07
N PHE A 92 0.61 -6.58 8.58
CA PHE A 92 0.95 -8.00 8.56
C PHE A 92 2.26 -8.28 7.81
N VAL A 93 2.46 -7.66 6.63
CA VAL A 93 3.69 -7.82 5.86
C VAL A 93 4.88 -7.25 6.61
N VAL A 94 4.76 -6.04 7.19
CA VAL A 94 5.83 -5.42 7.99
C VAL A 94 6.22 -6.32 9.16
N ASP A 95 5.25 -6.79 9.94
CA ASP A 95 5.48 -7.66 11.10
C ASP A 95 6.11 -8.98 10.69
N LYS A 96 5.68 -9.56 9.57
CA LYS A 96 6.27 -10.79 9.05
C LYS A 96 7.73 -10.57 8.64
N LEU A 97 8.03 -9.47 7.94
CA LEU A 97 9.39 -9.10 7.53
C LEU A 97 10.31 -8.74 8.70
N GLN A 98 9.77 -8.38 9.86
CA GLN A 98 10.56 -8.17 11.08
C GLN A 98 11.02 -9.47 11.75
N LYS A 99 10.37 -10.60 11.45
CA LYS A 99 10.70 -11.91 12.04
C LYS A 99 11.75 -12.69 11.25
N TYR A 100 12.04 -12.29 10.01
CA TYR A 100 13.15 -12.82 9.21
C TYR A 100 14.45 -12.12 9.59
#